data_AF-A0A552QSN5-F1
#
_entry.id   AF-A0A552QSN5-F1
#
_cell.length_a   1.000
_cell.length_b   1.000
_cell.length_c   1.000
_cell.angle_alpha   90.00
_cell.angle_beta   90.00
_cell.angle_gamma   90.00
#
_symmetry.space_group_name_H-M   'P 1'
#
loop_
_entity.id
_entity.type
_entity.pdbx_description
1 polymer ?
#
loop_
_entity_poly.entity_id
_entity_poly.type
_entity_poly.pdbx_seq_one_letter_code
_entity_poly.pdbx_strand_id
1 'polypeptide(L)'
;MNGPPEGESGLQDLVARARELRAARDHPPAEYPVLLDAALAELDHAIETLRRAEASQGPPRTPGGRAAPYPFKAVFDHLPWPVVLTDGQTVVRRLNPAAAELTGLHPGYAAGRPLAALLRPADRAALRAHAAAVAAGGGGRSLPVRIPGLPDGPLYATLTGIDAPGERGRDVLVVLAPGPAPGPRTAGRAADRPGPSAVVRQAELTGLLDRTARALLDREPSAAALGAVAGLLRDGLADWALLDLGPPDEPVRIAVHGPPAPDDEGLEKAFLRQDPRACPVAAEVLASGAAVVEQLTDDLDRLGADEAGVPLMVRAEGTALLSVALTAPEGPAVLGALTLLRGGAGPPFSLLEAAAAEIAAGHMAVVARRGGAGGPRTR
;
A
#
# COMPACT_ATOMS: atom_id res chain seq x y z
N MET A 1 -32.66 11.26 7.88
CA MET A 1 -31.81 10.15 8.32
C MET A 1 -30.63 10.75 9.07
N ASN A 2 -30.70 10.74 10.39
CA ASN A 2 -29.62 11.23 11.25
C ASN A 2 -28.51 10.18 11.25
N GLY A 3 -27.29 10.60 10.90
CA GLY A 3 -26.10 9.77 11.10
C GLY A 3 -25.90 9.45 12.59
N PRO A 4 -25.12 8.41 12.91
CA PRO A 4 -24.88 8.03 14.29
C PRO A 4 -24.24 9.19 15.07
N PRO A 5 -24.57 9.37 16.36
CA PRO A 5 -23.98 10.41 17.18
C PRO A 5 -22.47 10.24 17.27
N GLU A 6 -21.72 11.34 17.19
CA GLU A 6 -20.23 11.40 17.17
C GLU A 6 -19.55 10.58 18.29
N GLY A 7 -20.26 10.29 19.40
CA GLY A 7 -19.78 9.44 20.49
C GLY A 7 -19.69 7.93 20.19
N GLU A 8 -20.49 7.40 19.25
CA GLU A 8 -20.38 5.98 18.85
C GLU A 8 -19.17 5.74 17.95
N SER A 9 -18.81 6.70 17.10
CA SER A 9 -17.60 6.65 16.26
C SER A 9 -16.34 6.63 17.13
N GLY A 10 -16.26 7.51 18.13
CA GLY A 10 -15.10 7.57 19.02
C GLY A 10 -14.87 6.31 19.84
N LEU A 11 -15.94 5.59 20.21
CA LEU A 11 -15.82 4.32 20.91
C LEU A 11 -15.33 3.20 19.99
N GLN A 12 -15.78 3.18 18.73
CA GLN A 12 -15.34 2.19 17.74
C GLN A 12 -13.87 2.39 17.37
N ASP A 13 -13.44 3.64 17.22
CA ASP A 13 -12.05 4.01 16.97
C ASP A 13 -11.15 3.60 18.15
N LEU A 14 -11.60 3.83 19.38
CA LEU A 14 -10.89 3.42 20.60
C LEU A 14 -10.78 1.89 20.72
N VAL A 15 -11.82 1.15 20.33
CA VAL A 15 -11.82 -0.33 20.36
C VAL A 15 -10.90 -0.90 19.29
N ALA A 16 -10.88 -0.33 18.08
CA ALA A 16 -9.92 -0.71 17.04
C ALA A 16 -8.49 -0.45 17.52
N ARG A 17 -8.26 0.70 18.15
CA ARG A 17 -6.96 1.11 18.67
C ARG A 17 -6.44 0.24 19.81
N ALA A 18 -7.32 -0.16 20.73
CA ALA A 18 -6.98 -1.07 21.81
C ALA A 18 -6.56 -2.47 21.30
N ARG A 19 -7.01 -2.89 20.10
CA ARG A 19 -6.57 -4.14 19.48
C ARG A 19 -5.18 -4.01 18.86
N GLU A 20 -4.91 -2.91 18.16
CA GLU A 20 -3.59 -2.62 17.60
C GLU A 20 -2.50 -2.60 18.67
N LEU A 21 -2.77 -1.96 19.81
CA LEU A 21 -1.84 -1.90 20.95
C LEU A 21 -1.62 -3.27 21.62
N ARG A 22 -2.64 -4.14 21.62
CA ARG A 22 -2.51 -5.52 22.13
C ARG A 22 -1.69 -6.40 21.19
N ALA A 23 -1.79 -6.19 19.87
CA ALA A 23 -1.00 -6.90 18.87
C ALA A 23 0.49 -6.50 18.91
N ALA A 24 0.80 -5.25 19.26
CA ALA A 24 2.17 -4.76 19.43
C ALA A 24 2.90 -5.31 20.68
N ARG A 25 2.17 -5.94 21.61
CA ARG A 25 2.71 -6.43 22.89
C ARG A 25 3.66 -7.63 22.76
N ASP A 26 3.66 -8.31 21.61
CA ASP A 26 4.45 -9.53 21.41
C ASP A 26 5.90 -9.27 20.96
N HIS A 27 6.42 -8.05 21.18
CA HIS A 27 7.78 -7.61 20.85
C HIS A 27 8.75 -7.65 22.06
N PRO A 28 10.08 -7.66 21.82
CA PRO A 28 11.09 -7.95 22.84
C PRO A 28 11.07 -6.98 24.04
N PRO A 29 11.51 -7.43 25.24
CA PRO A 29 11.31 -6.69 26.48
C PRO A 29 12.02 -5.32 26.61
N ALA A 30 12.86 -4.95 25.65
CA ALA A 30 13.53 -3.66 25.62
C ALA A 30 12.60 -2.49 25.22
N GLU A 31 11.42 -2.77 24.65
CA GLU A 31 10.51 -1.76 24.10
C GLU A 31 9.30 -1.46 25.02
N TYR A 32 9.12 -2.23 26.10
CA TYR A 32 8.02 -2.05 27.06
C TYR A 32 7.92 -0.64 27.69
N PRO A 33 9.02 0.05 28.07
CA PRO A 33 8.91 1.40 28.63
C PRO A 33 8.36 2.42 27.62
N VAL A 34 8.78 2.32 26.36
CA VAL A 34 8.33 3.23 25.28
C VAL A 34 6.86 2.98 24.93
N LEU A 35 6.45 1.71 24.93
CA LEU A 35 5.04 1.33 24.69
C LEU A 35 4.12 1.77 25.86
N LEU A 36 4.62 1.68 27.11
CA LEU A 36 3.89 2.10 28.30
C LEU A 36 3.77 3.64 28.39
N ASP A 37 4.85 4.36 28.07
CA ASP A 37 4.84 5.83 28.01
C ASP A 37 3.88 6.33 26.92
N ALA A 38 3.80 5.64 25.78
CA ALA A 38 2.84 5.93 24.73
C ALA A 38 1.39 5.70 25.18
N ALA A 39 1.11 4.59 25.87
CA ALA A 39 -0.22 4.29 26.39
C ALA A 39 -0.67 5.26 27.50
N LEU A 40 0.25 5.69 28.37
CA LEU A 40 -0.03 6.68 29.42
C LEU A 40 -0.30 8.07 28.83
N ALA A 41 0.49 8.50 27.83
CA ALA A 41 0.26 9.77 27.14
C ALA A 41 -1.08 9.81 26.40
N GLU A 42 -1.54 8.66 25.89
CA GLU A 42 -2.85 8.51 25.23
C GLU A 42 -4.01 8.62 26.22
N LEU A 43 -3.88 8.04 27.42
CA LEU A 43 -4.86 8.17 28.50
C LEU A 43 -4.95 9.62 29.03
N ASP A 44 -3.82 10.29 29.19
CA ASP A 44 -3.78 11.70 29.60
C ASP A 44 -4.46 12.60 28.56
N HIS A 45 -4.30 12.30 27.27
CA HIS A 45 -4.98 13.01 26.19
C HIS A 45 -6.50 12.80 26.19
N ALA A 46 -6.97 11.57 26.47
CA ALA A 46 -8.39 11.27 26.59
C ALA A 46 -9.02 12.00 27.79
N ILE A 47 -8.33 12.03 28.93
CA ILE A 47 -8.76 12.78 30.13
C ILE A 47 -8.88 14.27 29.82
N GLU A 48 -7.89 14.86 29.16
CA GLU A 48 -7.89 16.28 28.84
C GLU A 48 -8.95 16.66 27.80
N THR A 49 -9.29 15.73 26.90
CA THR A 49 -10.35 15.92 25.91
C THR A 49 -11.74 15.88 26.56
N LEU A 50 -11.95 15.01 27.55
CA LEU A 50 -13.16 15.00 28.36
C LEU A 50 -13.29 16.28 29.21
N ARG A 51 -12.19 16.75 29.83
CA ARG A 51 -12.17 18.03 30.57
C ARG A 51 -12.49 19.24 29.68
N ARG A 52 -11.97 19.27 28.45
CA ARG A 52 -12.27 20.33 27.48
C ARG A 52 -13.72 20.28 27.00
N ALA A 53 -14.30 19.09 26.86
CA ALA A 53 -15.72 18.94 26.55
C ALA A 53 -16.62 19.44 27.70
N GLU A 54 -16.20 19.24 28.96
CA GLU A 54 -16.90 19.77 30.15
C GLU A 54 -16.75 21.29 30.30
N ALA A 55 -15.62 21.89 29.87
CA ALA A 55 -15.34 23.31 30.02
C ALA A 55 -15.92 24.22 28.91
N SER A 56 -16.43 23.65 27.80
CA SER A 56 -16.75 24.42 26.57
C SER A 56 -18.26 24.63 26.37
N GLN A 57 -18.89 25.50 27.16
CA GLN A 57 -20.21 26.09 26.86
C GLN A 57 -20.15 27.62 26.65
N GLY A 58 -19.24 28.10 25.79
CA GLY A 58 -19.10 29.53 25.47
C GLY A 58 -19.09 29.84 23.96
N PRO A 59 -19.61 30.99 23.51
CA PRO A 59 -19.78 31.29 22.08
C PRO A 59 -18.45 31.67 21.39
N PRO A 60 -18.33 31.46 20.07
CA PRO A 60 -17.08 31.59 19.33
C PRO A 60 -16.70 33.06 19.10
N ARG A 61 -15.41 33.38 19.29
CA ARG A 61 -14.82 34.68 18.93
C ARG A 61 -14.30 34.64 17.50
N THR A 62 -14.64 35.66 16.71
CA THR A 62 -14.22 35.83 15.32
C THR A 62 -12.76 36.30 15.21
N PRO A 63 -11.90 35.72 14.35
CA PRO A 63 -10.59 36.28 14.06
C PRO A 63 -10.68 37.28 12.90
N GLY A 64 -10.30 38.53 13.17
CA GLY A 64 -9.97 39.52 12.15
C GLY A 64 -8.45 39.66 12.03
N GLY A 65 -7.94 39.70 10.81
CA GLY A 65 -6.52 40.00 10.54
C GLY A 65 -6.04 39.42 9.21
N ARG A 66 -6.14 40.20 8.14
CA ARG A 66 -5.63 39.85 6.81
C ARG A 66 -4.10 40.00 6.80
N ALA A 67 -3.36 38.92 6.97
CA ALA A 67 -1.92 38.89 6.79
C ALA A 67 -1.57 38.98 5.29
N ALA A 68 -0.53 39.75 4.95
CA ALA A 68 -0.02 39.91 3.59
C ALA A 68 0.38 38.54 2.98
N PRO A 69 0.31 38.37 1.64
CA PRO A 69 0.73 37.12 1.01
C PRO A 69 2.26 37.00 1.09
N TYR A 70 2.74 36.25 2.09
CA TYR A 70 4.11 35.76 2.11
C TYR A 70 4.38 34.94 0.83
N PRO A 71 5.58 35.00 0.23
CA PRO A 71 5.94 34.20 -0.95
C PRO A 71 6.20 32.72 -0.58
N PHE A 72 5.42 32.15 0.36
CA PHE A 72 5.54 30.77 0.84
C PHE A 72 5.55 29.78 -0.32
N LYS A 73 4.72 30.00 -1.34
CA LYS A 73 4.71 29.18 -2.55
C LYS A 73 6.08 29.17 -3.25
N ALA A 74 6.67 30.34 -3.50
CA ALA A 74 7.95 30.44 -4.20
C ALA A 74 9.08 29.80 -3.39
N VAL A 75 9.09 30.00 -2.07
CA VAL A 75 10.08 29.35 -1.19
C VAL A 75 9.90 27.83 -1.21
N PHE A 76 8.67 27.35 -0.98
CA PHE A 76 8.36 25.91 -0.96
C PHE A 76 8.75 25.21 -2.26
N ASP A 77 8.43 25.82 -3.41
CA ASP A 77 8.70 25.25 -4.73
C ASP A 77 10.21 25.22 -5.08
N HIS A 78 11.03 26.09 -4.49
CA HIS A 78 12.47 26.20 -4.76
C HIS A 78 13.37 25.64 -3.65
N LEU A 79 12.81 25.12 -2.56
CA LEU A 79 13.61 24.46 -1.52
C LEU A 79 14.32 23.23 -2.10
N PRO A 80 15.65 23.10 -1.93
CA PRO A 80 16.41 21.94 -2.41
C PRO A 80 16.20 20.69 -1.52
N TRP A 81 15.38 20.81 -0.49
CA TRP A 81 15.05 19.73 0.43
C TRP A 81 13.71 19.10 0.03
N PRO A 82 13.57 17.77 0.07
CA PRO A 82 12.29 17.09 -0.08
C PRO A 82 11.32 17.49 1.05
N VAL A 83 10.32 18.31 0.74
CA VAL A 83 9.33 18.81 1.71
C VAL A 83 7.91 18.45 1.27
N VAL A 84 7.17 17.88 2.22
CA VAL A 84 5.74 17.54 2.08
C VAL A 84 4.95 18.28 3.15
N LEU A 85 3.83 18.89 2.77
CA LEU A 85 2.85 19.41 3.72
C LEU A 85 1.72 18.40 3.85
N THR A 86 1.44 17.97 5.07
CA THR A 86 0.42 16.96 5.38
C THR A 86 -0.50 17.44 6.50
N ASP A 87 -1.65 16.80 6.69
CA ASP A 87 -2.41 16.91 7.94
C ASP A 87 -1.89 15.95 9.02
N GLY A 88 -2.54 15.93 10.19
CA GLY A 88 -2.20 15.02 11.29
C GLY A 88 -2.39 13.53 10.97
N GLN A 89 -3.11 13.17 9.90
CA GLN A 89 -3.30 11.80 9.42
C GLN A 89 -2.37 11.45 8.25
N THR A 90 -1.36 12.29 8.01
CA THR A 90 -0.39 12.19 6.90
C THR A 90 -0.98 12.46 5.52
N VAL A 91 -2.23 12.91 5.39
CA VAL A 91 -2.82 13.23 4.08
C VAL A 91 -2.08 14.39 3.45
N VAL A 92 -1.50 14.18 2.27
CA VAL A 92 -0.70 15.18 1.57
C VAL A 92 -1.60 16.31 1.09
N ARG A 93 -1.28 17.52 1.53
CA ARG A 93 -1.85 18.78 1.03
C ARG A 93 -1.02 19.33 -0.13
N ARG A 94 0.30 19.32 0.01
CA ARG A 94 1.25 19.81 -1.00
C ARG A 94 2.55 19.03 -0.97
N LEU A 95 3.17 18.91 -2.15
CA LEU A 95 4.43 18.23 -2.38
C LEU A 95 5.32 19.17 -3.20
N ASN A 96 6.57 19.43 -2.76
CA ASN A 96 7.49 20.26 -3.54
C ASN A 96 8.22 19.44 -4.62
N PRO A 97 8.88 20.09 -5.61
CA PRO A 97 9.58 19.39 -6.68
C PRO A 97 10.65 18.40 -6.19
N ALA A 98 11.43 18.77 -5.16
CA ALA A 98 12.46 17.87 -4.60
C ALA A 98 11.84 16.61 -3.96
N ALA A 99 10.68 16.72 -3.33
CA ALA A 99 9.96 15.57 -2.79
C ALA A 99 9.28 14.74 -3.88
N ALA A 100 8.78 15.37 -4.94
CA ALA A 100 8.28 14.65 -6.12
C ALA A 100 9.38 13.81 -6.78
N GLU A 101 10.58 14.37 -6.91
CA GLU A 101 11.75 13.66 -7.43
C GLU A 101 12.16 12.50 -6.51
N LEU A 102 12.26 12.74 -5.19
CA LEU A 102 12.62 11.70 -4.21
C LEU A 102 11.62 10.55 -4.18
N THR A 103 10.32 10.85 -4.23
CA THR A 103 9.25 9.84 -4.06
C THR A 103 8.78 9.23 -5.37
N GLY A 104 9.16 9.79 -6.51
CA GLY A 104 8.62 9.42 -7.83
C GLY A 104 7.14 9.80 -8.03
N LEU A 105 6.50 10.49 -7.07
CA LEU A 105 5.10 10.89 -7.17
C LEU A 105 4.92 12.20 -7.94
N HIS A 106 3.95 12.22 -8.84
CA HIS A 106 3.48 13.47 -9.44
C HIS A 106 2.63 14.28 -8.42
N PRO A 107 2.84 15.60 -8.25
CA PRO A 107 2.14 16.41 -7.24
C PRO A 107 0.60 16.37 -7.33
N GLY A 108 0.05 16.25 -8.54
CA GLY A 108 -1.39 16.14 -8.77
C GLY A 108 -2.00 14.80 -8.33
N TYR A 109 -1.18 13.77 -8.16
CA TYR A 109 -1.60 12.44 -7.68
C TYR A 109 -1.40 12.29 -6.17
N ALA A 110 -0.37 12.94 -5.63
CA ALA A 110 -0.04 12.87 -4.21
C ALA A 110 -1.10 13.55 -3.33
N ALA A 111 -1.69 14.66 -3.78
CA ALA A 111 -2.66 15.42 -2.99
C ALA A 111 -3.89 14.58 -2.62
N GLY A 112 -4.27 14.62 -1.34
CA GLY A 112 -5.39 13.85 -0.79
C GLY A 112 -5.06 12.39 -0.47
N ARG A 113 -3.83 11.93 -0.69
CA ARG A 113 -3.37 10.59 -0.31
C ARG A 113 -2.53 10.62 0.96
N PRO A 114 -2.61 9.61 1.84
CA PRO A 114 -1.75 9.52 3.01
C PRO A 114 -0.30 9.29 2.59
N LEU A 115 0.61 10.17 3.00
CA LEU A 115 2.07 10.05 2.79
C LEU A 115 2.59 8.71 3.33
N ALA A 116 2.00 8.21 4.41
CA ALA A 116 2.33 6.91 4.98
C ALA A 116 2.19 5.75 3.99
N ALA A 117 1.32 5.83 2.99
CA ALA A 117 1.18 4.77 1.99
C ALA A 117 2.43 4.59 1.12
N LEU A 118 3.31 5.61 1.03
CA LEU A 118 4.60 5.53 0.33
C LEU A 118 5.66 4.77 1.12
N LEU A 119 5.45 4.56 2.41
CA LEU A 119 6.41 3.84 3.24
C LEU A 119 6.17 2.34 3.17
N ARG A 120 7.22 1.57 3.47
CA ARG A 120 7.07 0.14 3.78
C ARG A 120 6.02 -0.03 4.89
N PRO A 121 5.19 -1.10 4.85
CA PRO A 121 4.10 -1.31 5.82
C PRO A 121 4.51 -1.13 7.28
N ALA A 122 5.71 -1.62 7.66
CA ALA A 122 6.24 -1.54 9.01
C ALA A 122 6.42 -0.09 9.55
N ASP A 123 6.65 0.90 8.68
CA ASP A 123 6.94 2.29 9.11
C ASP A 123 5.69 3.18 9.14
N ARG A 124 4.57 2.72 8.58
CA ARG A 124 3.36 3.53 8.37
C ARG A 124 2.73 3.96 9.70
N ALA A 125 2.61 3.02 10.63
CA ALA A 125 2.01 3.27 11.94
C ALA A 125 2.82 4.30 12.74
N ALA A 126 4.15 4.18 12.71
CA ALA A 126 5.05 5.12 13.37
C ALA A 126 4.89 6.54 12.79
N LEU A 127 4.95 6.69 11.45
CA LEU A 127 4.80 8.01 10.82
C LEU A 127 3.45 8.66 11.19
N ARG A 128 2.35 7.92 11.12
CA ARG A 128 1.01 8.44 11.48
C ARG A 128 0.94 8.87 12.94
N ALA A 129 1.46 8.06 13.86
CA ALA A 129 1.48 8.40 15.27
C ALA A 129 2.30 9.68 15.55
N HIS A 130 3.47 9.81 14.93
CA HIS A 130 4.28 11.02 15.06
C HIS A 130 3.61 12.25 14.42
N ALA A 131 2.95 12.11 13.27
CA ALA A 131 2.21 13.20 12.63
C ALA A 131 1.03 13.67 13.48
N ALA A 132 0.24 12.76 14.03
CA ALA A 132 -0.86 13.08 14.92
C ALA A 132 -0.37 13.81 16.18
N ALA A 133 0.72 13.34 16.79
CA ALA A 133 1.32 13.98 17.95
C ALA A 133 1.85 15.39 17.64
N VAL A 134 2.44 15.60 16.47
CA VAL A 134 2.92 16.93 16.01
C VAL A 134 1.76 17.88 15.74
N ALA A 135 0.70 17.39 15.09
CA ALA A 135 -0.53 18.16 14.85
C ALA A 135 -1.23 18.54 16.18
N ALA A 136 -1.17 17.68 17.19
CA ALA A 136 -1.66 17.95 18.54
C ALA A 136 -0.75 18.90 19.37
N GLY A 137 0.37 19.35 18.82
CA GLY A 137 1.28 20.28 19.48
C GLY A 137 2.39 19.64 20.32
N GLY A 138 2.60 18.33 20.20
CA GLY A 138 3.64 17.56 20.91
C GLY A 138 5.09 17.83 20.47
N GLY A 139 5.36 18.98 19.83
CA GLY A 139 6.68 19.37 19.33
C GLY A 139 7.10 18.65 18.05
N GLY A 140 8.21 19.12 17.45
CA GLY A 140 8.79 18.48 16.27
C GLY A 140 9.37 17.10 16.61
N ARG A 141 9.34 16.18 15.64
CA ARG A 141 9.79 14.79 15.81
C ARG A 141 10.60 14.34 14.60
N SER A 142 11.48 13.36 14.76
CA SER A 142 12.21 12.75 13.65
C SER A 142 12.23 11.24 13.83
N LEU A 143 11.96 10.50 12.77
CA LEU A 143 11.97 9.04 12.76
C LEU A 143 12.58 8.51 11.46
N PRO A 144 13.26 7.34 11.51
CA PRO A 144 13.63 6.65 10.28
C PRO A 144 12.36 6.14 9.58
N VAL A 145 12.33 6.28 8.26
CA VAL A 145 11.30 5.76 7.37
C VAL A 145 11.96 5.11 6.17
N ARG A 146 11.32 4.08 5.62
CA ARG A 146 11.80 3.40 4.41
C ARG A 146 10.79 3.60 3.30
N ILE A 147 11.22 4.28 2.25
CA ILE A 147 10.48 4.35 1.00
C ILE A 147 10.96 3.18 0.14
N PRO A 148 10.07 2.30 -0.31
CA PRO A 148 10.42 1.30 -1.31
C PRO A 148 10.94 2.01 -2.56
N GLY A 149 12.17 1.75 -3.00
CA GLY A 149 12.71 2.36 -4.21
C GLY A 149 14.11 2.92 -4.03
N LEU A 150 14.36 3.44 -2.83
CA LEU A 150 15.60 4.14 -2.51
C LEU A 150 16.68 3.15 -2.03
N PRO A 151 17.94 3.29 -2.49
CA PRO A 151 19.06 2.51 -1.98
C PRO A 151 19.32 2.77 -0.48
N ASP A 152 19.93 1.80 0.20
CA ASP A 152 19.96 1.71 1.66
C ASP A 152 20.69 2.85 2.40
N GLY A 153 19.95 3.45 3.33
CA GLY A 153 20.36 4.38 4.38
C GLY A 153 19.08 4.94 5.01
N PRO A 154 18.98 5.11 6.35
CA PRO A 154 17.73 5.54 6.96
C PRO A 154 17.38 6.95 6.45
N LEU A 155 16.31 7.05 5.66
CA LEU A 155 15.67 8.32 5.34
C LEU A 155 14.96 8.77 6.61
N TYR A 156 15.30 9.93 7.14
CA TYR A 156 14.59 10.47 8.29
C TYR A 156 13.46 11.36 7.82
N ALA A 157 12.25 11.05 8.30
CA ALA A 157 11.12 11.95 8.25
C ALA A 157 11.20 12.86 9.48
N THR A 158 11.45 14.15 9.26
CA THR A 158 11.41 15.17 10.32
C THR A 158 10.12 15.97 10.20
N LEU A 159 9.28 15.88 11.22
CA LEU A 159 7.92 16.41 11.27
C LEU A 159 7.90 17.65 12.15
N THR A 160 7.32 18.74 11.65
CA THR A 160 7.17 20.01 12.37
C THR A 160 5.77 20.56 12.19
N GLY A 161 5.12 20.97 13.28
CA GLY A 161 3.77 21.50 13.24
C GLY A 161 3.75 22.96 12.79
N ILE A 162 2.97 23.28 11.75
CA ILE A 162 2.77 24.63 11.22
C ILE A 162 1.34 25.08 11.49
N ASP A 163 1.20 26.26 12.07
CA ASP A 163 -0.08 26.92 12.25
C ASP A 163 -0.42 27.71 10.97
N ALA A 164 -1.13 27.06 10.04
CA ALA A 164 -1.61 27.71 8.83
C ALA A 164 -2.88 28.53 9.15
N PRO A 165 -2.94 29.83 8.80
CA PRO A 165 -4.12 30.64 9.06
C PRO A 165 -5.30 30.21 8.18
N GLY A 166 -6.39 29.73 8.82
CA GLY A 166 -7.68 29.47 8.17
C GLY A 166 -8.13 28.02 8.10
N GLU A 167 -7.34 27.05 8.56
CA GLU A 167 -7.69 25.63 8.51
C GLU A 167 -8.06 25.04 9.89
N ARG A 168 -8.92 24.01 9.92
CA ARG A 168 -9.49 23.40 11.14
C ARG A 168 -8.54 22.43 11.86
N GLY A 169 -7.23 22.67 11.79
CA GLY A 169 -6.20 21.83 12.40
C GLY A 169 -4.80 22.32 12.07
N ARG A 170 -3.81 21.88 12.85
CA ARG A 170 -2.40 22.20 12.63
C ARG A 170 -1.84 21.32 11.52
N ASP A 171 -1.19 21.92 10.53
CA ASP A 171 -0.52 21.19 9.47
C ASP A 171 0.80 20.61 9.97
N VAL A 172 1.24 19.53 9.32
CA VAL A 172 2.50 18.86 9.61
C VAL A 172 3.39 18.96 8.39
N LEU A 173 4.47 19.72 8.52
CA LEU A 173 5.56 19.78 7.55
C LEU A 173 6.47 18.59 7.75
N VAL A 174 6.63 17.77 6.72
CA VAL A 174 7.51 16.60 6.70
C VAL A 174 8.69 16.90 5.80
N VAL A 175 9.90 16.86 6.34
CA VAL A 175 11.15 16.95 5.58
C VAL A 175 11.76 15.56 5.53
N LEU A 176 12.04 15.06 4.33
CA LEU A 176 12.68 13.77 4.11
C LEU A 176 14.16 13.99 3.79
N ALA A 177 15.06 13.51 4.65
CA ALA A 177 16.49 13.67 4.46
C ALA A 177 17.25 12.37 4.80
N PRO A 178 18.28 12.00 4.03
CA PRO A 178 19.13 10.86 4.38
C PRO A 178 19.82 11.12 5.73
N GLY A 179 19.89 10.09 6.57
CA GLY A 179 20.56 10.17 7.87
C GLY A 179 22.08 10.35 7.76
N PRO A 180 22.76 10.79 8.85
CA PRO A 180 24.22 10.81 8.88
C PRO A 180 24.77 9.40 8.69
N ALA A 181 25.48 9.19 7.58
CA ALA A 181 26.05 7.89 7.23
C ALA A 181 27.14 7.46 8.25
N PRO A 182 27.20 6.19 8.67
CA PRO A 182 28.37 5.66 9.34
C PRO A 182 29.52 5.47 8.33
N GLY A 183 30.36 6.50 8.20
CA GLY A 183 31.67 6.45 7.54
C GLY A 183 31.68 6.23 6.02
N PRO A 184 32.79 6.56 5.34
CA PRO A 184 32.88 6.45 3.89
C PRO A 184 33.07 4.99 3.50
N ARG A 185 31.98 4.28 3.22
CA ARG A 185 32.04 3.10 2.35
C ARG A 185 31.88 3.63 0.93
N THR A 186 32.93 3.45 0.13
CA THR A 186 32.90 3.59 -1.33
C THR A 186 31.93 2.58 -1.91
N ALA A 187 30.63 2.86 -1.83
CA ALA A 187 29.59 2.20 -2.60
C ALA A 187 29.47 2.97 -3.90
N GLY A 188 29.86 2.32 -5.00
CA GLY A 188 29.73 2.87 -6.34
C GLY A 188 28.32 3.38 -6.56
N ARG A 189 28.23 4.58 -7.13
CA ARG A 189 27.02 5.17 -7.66
C ARG A 189 26.40 4.16 -8.64
N ALA A 190 25.47 3.34 -8.16
CA ALA A 190 24.59 2.60 -9.04
C ALA A 190 23.80 3.69 -9.77
N ALA A 191 24.18 3.90 -11.03
CA ALA A 191 23.58 4.90 -11.88
C ALA A 191 22.06 4.73 -11.83
N ASP A 192 21.40 5.82 -11.47
CA ASP A 192 20.01 6.10 -11.77
C ASP A 192 19.79 5.77 -13.25
N ARG A 193 19.27 4.56 -13.52
CA ARG A 193 18.90 4.15 -14.87
C ARG A 193 17.51 4.73 -15.07
N PRO A 194 17.31 5.71 -15.97
CA PRO A 194 15.97 6.08 -16.37
C PRO A 194 15.24 4.82 -16.81
N GLY A 195 14.04 4.61 -16.27
CA GLY A 195 13.20 3.48 -16.63
C GLY A 195 13.03 3.38 -18.15
N PRO A 196 12.78 2.17 -18.69
CA PRO A 196 12.61 1.98 -20.13
C PRO A 196 11.57 2.99 -20.65
N SER A 197 11.84 3.59 -21.82
CA SER A 197 10.87 4.49 -22.44
C SER A 197 9.54 3.76 -22.64
N ALA A 198 8.42 4.50 -22.72
CA ALA A 198 7.10 3.90 -22.91
C ALA A 198 7.05 2.92 -24.11
N VAL A 199 7.84 3.20 -25.16
CA VAL A 199 7.99 2.32 -26.34
C VAL A 199 8.73 1.02 -26.00
N VAL A 200 9.82 1.10 -25.24
CA VAL A 200 10.56 -0.09 -24.78
C VAL A 200 9.67 -0.92 -23.85
N ARG A 201 8.95 -0.28 -22.93
CA ARG A 201 8.02 -0.98 -22.03
C ARG A 201 6.88 -1.66 -22.80
N GLN A 202 6.32 -1.01 -23.81
CA GLN A 202 5.33 -1.61 -24.71
C GLN A 202 5.89 -2.86 -25.41
N ALA A 203 7.13 -2.80 -25.91
CA ALA A 203 7.77 -3.93 -26.58
C ALA A 203 8.02 -5.10 -25.62
N GLU A 204 8.44 -4.83 -24.38
CA GLU A 204 8.60 -5.83 -23.32
C GLU A 204 7.29 -6.54 -23.02
N LEU A 205 6.19 -5.79 -22.85
CA LEU A 205 4.86 -6.33 -22.59
C LEU A 205 4.33 -7.13 -23.77
N THR A 206 4.58 -6.68 -24.99
CA THR A 206 4.24 -7.44 -26.21
C THR A 206 4.99 -8.77 -26.23
N GLY A 207 6.28 -8.78 -25.91
CA GLY A 207 7.08 -10.00 -25.80
C GLY A 207 6.63 -10.92 -24.66
N LEU A 208 6.15 -10.37 -23.54
CA LEU A 208 5.57 -11.15 -22.44
C LEU A 208 4.26 -11.82 -22.85
N LEU A 209 3.39 -11.11 -23.57
CA LEU A 209 2.13 -11.65 -24.09
C LEU A 209 2.38 -12.76 -25.12
N ASP A 210 3.37 -12.60 -26.01
CA ASP A 210 3.77 -13.65 -26.95
C ASP A 210 4.26 -14.92 -26.23
N ARG A 211 5.17 -14.77 -25.25
CA ARG A 211 5.62 -15.90 -24.42
C ARG A 211 4.48 -16.57 -23.67
N THR A 212 3.52 -15.78 -23.17
CA THR A 212 2.33 -16.27 -22.49
C THR A 212 1.46 -17.11 -23.43
N ALA A 213 1.12 -16.57 -24.61
CA ALA A 213 0.35 -17.28 -25.62
C ALA A 213 1.04 -18.58 -26.05
N ARG A 214 2.35 -18.53 -26.30
CA ARG A 214 3.14 -19.71 -26.66
C ARG A 214 3.17 -20.76 -25.55
N ALA A 215 3.39 -20.34 -24.29
CA ALA A 215 3.41 -21.25 -23.15
C ALA A 215 2.07 -21.97 -22.94
N LEU A 216 0.95 -21.29 -23.24
CA LEU A 216 -0.41 -21.83 -23.22
C LEU A 216 -0.70 -22.78 -24.40
N LEU A 217 -0.14 -22.50 -25.58
CA LEU A 217 -0.35 -23.32 -26.79
C LEU A 217 0.55 -24.56 -26.84
N ASP A 218 1.76 -24.49 -26.29
CA ASP A 218 2.75 -25.57 -26.31
C ASP A 218 2.45 -26.69 -25.28
N ARG A 219 1.42 -26.53 -24.43
CA ARG A 219 1.08 -27.45 -23.34
C ARG A 219 -0.36 -27.93 -23.44
N GLU A 220 -0.62 -29.14 -22.93
CA GLU A 220 -1.98 -29.63 -22.73
C GLU A 220 -2.74 -28.75 -21.72
N PRO A 221 -4.03 -28.42 -21.97
CA PRO A 221 -4.84 -27.60 -21.07
C PRO A 221 -4.90 -28.19 -19.66
N SER A 222 -4.22 -27.56 -18.71
CA SER A 222 -4.07 -28.06 -17.35
C SER A 222 -3.83 -26.93 -16.35
N ALA A 223 -4.15 -27.19 -15.08
CA ALA A 223 -3.82 -26.29 -13.97
C ALA A 223 -2.32 -26.00 -13.89
N ALA A 224 -1.47 -26.98 -14.19
CA ALA A 224 -0.02 -26.82 -14.22
C ALA A 224 0.44 -25.86 -15.33
N ALA A 225 -0.18 -25.91 -16.52
CA ALA A 225 0.11 -24.96 -17.60
C ALA A 225 -0.27 -23.52 -17.22
N LEU A 226 -1.44 -23.35 -16.59
CA LEU A 226 -1.89 -22.04 -16.09
C LEU A 226 -0.98 -21.52 -14.97
N GLY A 227 -0.57 -22.41 -14.05
CA GLY A 227 0.39 -22.09 -13.00
C GLY A 227 1.75 -21.65 -13.55
N ALA A 228 2.26 -22.29 -14.60
CA ALA A 228 3.51 -21.88 -15.24
C ALA A 228 3.42 -20.47 -15.86
N VAL A 229 2.26 -20.13 -16.42
CA VAL A 229 2.00 -18.78 -16.97
C VAL A 229 1.91 -17.73 -15.87
N ALA A 230 1.30 -18.03 -14.72
CA ALA A 230 1.34 -17.14 -13.56
C ALA A 230 2.78 -16.82 -13.15
N GLY A 231 3.69 -17.79 -13.22
CA GLY A 231 5.13 -17.57 -12.99
C GLY A 231 5.77 -16.63 -14.02
N LEU A 232 5.44 -16.78 -15.30
CA LEU A 232 5.90 -15.85 -16.35
C LEU A 232 5.40 -14.42 -16.12
N LEU A 233 4.16 -14.27 -15.67
CA LEU A 233 3.57 -12.97 -15.35
C LEU A 233 4.21 -12.35 -14.10
N ARG A 234 4.58 -13.15 -13.10
CA ARG A 234 5.44 -12.73 -11.99
C ARG A 234 6.72 -12.15 -12.56
N ASP A 235 7.52 -12.95 -13.26
CA ASP A 235 8.83 -12.53 -13.79
C ASP A 235 8.78 -11.25 -14.65
N GLY A 236 7.68 -11.00 -15.35
CA GLY A 236 7.52 -9.83 -16.21
C GLY A 236 6.91 -8.59 -15.54
N LEU A 237 6.06 -8.77 -14.53
CA LEU A 237 5.18 -7.70 -14.02
C LEU A 237 5.25 -7.47 -12.51
N ALA A 238 5.59 -8.46 -11.70
CA ALA A 238 5.32 -8.42 -10.27
C ALA A 238 6.32 -9.24 -9.43
N ASP A 239 6.34 -9.01 -8.13
CA ASP A 239 7.18 -9.80 -7.21
C ASP A 239 6.44 -11.08 -6.78
N TRP A 240 5.12 -11.02 -6.73
CA TRP A 240 4.26 -12.17 -6.48
C TRP A 240 3.18 -12.32 -7.55
N ALA A 241 2.85 -13.58 -7.87
CA ALA A 241 1.66 -13.95 -8.63
C ALA A 241 0.91 -15.08 -7.93
N LEU A 242 -0.38 -14.88 -7.71
CA LEU A 242 -1.30 -15.83 -7.11
C LEU A 242 -2.39 -16.14 -8.14
N LEU A 243 -2.65 -17.43 -8.35
CA LEU A 243 -3.65 -17.89 -9.31
C LEU A 243 -4.69 -18.76 -8.62
N ASP A 244 -5.92 -18.24 -8.62
CA ASP A 244 -7.10 -18.87 -8.07
C ASP A 244 -8.01 -19.32 -9.23
N LEU A 245 -8.47 -20.58 -9.22
CA LEU A 245 -9.35 -21.15 -10.24
C LEU A 245 -10.60 -21.76 -9.61
N GLY A 246 -11.70 -21.70 -10.34
CA GLY A 246 -12.99 -22.24 -9.93
C GLY A 246 -14.07 -21.18 -9.83
N PRO A 247 -15.31 -21.59 -9.54
CA PRO A 247 -16.42 -20.66 -9.35
C PRO A 247 -16.19 -19.78 -8.11
N PRO A 248 -16.84 -18.61 -8.01
CA PRO A 248 -16.68 -17.69 -6.88
C PRO A 248 -16.96 -18.32 -5.50
N ASP A 249 -17.84 -19.34 -5.44
CA ASP A 249 -18.22 -20.00 -4.19
C ASP A 249 -17.20 -21.05 -3.70
N GLU A 250 -16.43 -21.63 -4.62
CA GLU A 250 -15.46 -22.70 -4.34
C GLU A 250 -14.16 -22.52 -5.18
N PRO A 251 -13.47 -21.38 -5.06
CA PRO A 251 -12.19 -21.17 -5.72
C PRO A 251 -11.08 -21.97 -5.03
N VAL A 252 -10.10 -22.41 -5.81
CA VAL A 252 -8.91 -23.13 -5.34
C VAL A 252 -7.66 -22.39 -5.82
N ARG A 253 -6.75 -22.11 -4.89
CA ARG A 253 -5.42 -21.58 -5.21
C ARG A 253 -4.56 -22.67 -5.81
N ILE A 254 -4.29 -22.56 -7.11
CA ILE A 254 -3.54 -23.59 -7.84
C ILE A 254 -2.07 -23.26 -8.04
N ALA A 255 -1.68 -21.98 -7.92
CA ALA A 255 -0.29 -21.56 -8.02
C ALA A 255 -0.04 -20.28 -7.21
N VAL A 256 1.15 -20.23 -6.63
CA VAL A 256 1.75 -19.04 -6.02
C VAL A 256 3.20 -19.00 -6.48
N HIS A 257 3.66 -17.84 -6.92
CA HIS A 257 5.07 -17.60 -7.25
C HIS A 257 5.52 -16.37 -6.50
N GLY A 258 6.43 -16.52 -5.54
CA GLY A 258 7.11 -15.40 -4.87
C GLY A 258 8.45 -15.07 -5.53
N PRO A 259 9.18 -14.04 -5.06
CA PRO A 259 10.49 -13.66 -5.59
C PRO A 259 11.52 -14.81 -5.42
N PRO A 260 12.56 -14.87 -6.28
CA PRO A 260 13.49 -16.01 -6.29
C PRO A 260 14.35 -16.14 -5.03
N ALA A 261 14.51 -15.05 -4.27
CA ALA A 261 15.19 -15.02 -2.98
C ALA A 261 14.29 -14.26 -1.98
N PRO A 262 13.31 -14.93 -1.35
CA PRO A 262 12.38 -14.28 -0.44
C PRO A 262 13.04 -14.01 0.93
N ASP A 263 12.75 -12.85 1.52
CA ASP A 263 13.15 -12.55 2.90
C ASP A 263 12.40 -13.43 3.92
N ASP A 264 11.19 -13.89 3.56
CA ASP A 264 10.35 -14.81 4.33
C ASP A 264 10.13 -16.11 3.54
N GLU A 265 10.94 -17.14 3.83
CA GLU A 265 10.86 -18.46 3.18
C GLU A 265 9.50 -19.17 3.38
N GLY A 266 8.71 -18.78 4.39
CA GLY A 266 7.42 -19.38 4.71
C GLY A 266 6.24 -18.76 3.95
N LEU A 267 6.43 -17.60 3.32
CA LEU A 267 5.34 -16.80 2.79
C LEU A 267 4.65 -17.41 1.57
N GLU A 268 5.40 -18.02 0.64
CA GLU A 268 4.81 -18.70 -0.52
C GLU A 268 3.87 -19.84 -0.08
N LYS A 269 4.29 -20.58 0.96
CA LYS A 269 3.48 -21.63 1.56
C LYS A 269 2.25 -21.09 2.29
N ALA A 270 2.37 -19.94 2.93
CA ALA A 270 1.24 -19.26 3.59
C ALA A 270 0.19 -18.84 2.55
N PHE A 271 0.62 -18.21 1.46
CA PHE A 271 -0.27 -17.88 0.36
C PHE A 271 -0.92 -19.12 -0.26
N LEU A 272 -0.16 -20.18 -0.52
CA LEU A 272 -0.68 -21.40 -1.16
C LEU A 272 -1.75 -22.10 -0.32
N ARG A 273 -1.67 -22.02 1.01
CA ARG A 273 -2.62 -22.64 1.94
C ARG A 273 -3.86 -21.79 2.22
N GLN A 274 -3.77 -20.50 1.97
CA GLN A 274 -4.87 -19.58 2.19
C GLN A 274 -6.06 -19.96 1.28
N ASP A 275 -7.27 -20.06 1.86
CA ASP A 275 -8.51 -20.14 1.09
C ASP A 275 -8.67 -18.84 0.27
N PRO A 276 -8.85 -18.88 -1.06
CA PRO A 276 -9.00 -17.67 -1.86
C PRO A 276 -10.15 -16.76 -1.41
N ARG A 277 -11.18 -17.31 -0.74
CA ARG A 277 -12.29 -16.52 -0.16
C ARG A 277 -11.86 -15.70 1.06
N ALA A 278 -10.75 -16.06 1.69
CA ALA A 278 -10.11 -15.28 2.75
C ALA A 278 -9.13 -14.22 2.21
N CYS A 279 -9.03 -14.07 0.88
CA CYS A 279 -8.28 -13.00 0.21
C CYS A 279 -9.28 -11.99 -0.39
N PRO A 280 -9.57 -10.85 0.29
CA PRO A 280 -10.64 -9.93 -0.10
C PRO A 280 -10.56 -9.43 -1.55
N VAL A 281 -9.37 -9.09 -2.05
CA VAL A 281 -9.22 -8.65 -3.45
C VAL A 281 -9.59 -9.76 -4.44
N ALA A 282 -9.19 -11.00 -4.18
CA ALA A 282 -9.50 -12.12 -5.07
C ALA A 282 -11.00 -12.43 -5.05
N ALA A 283 -11.62 -12.42 -3.87
CA ALA A 283 -13.07 -12.59 -3.72
C ALA A 283 -13.87 -11.49 -4.43
N GLU A 284 -13.43 -10.23 -4.33
CA GLU A 284 -14.04 -9.08 -5.02
C GLU A 284 -14.00 -9.26 -6.56
N VAL A 285 -12.84 -9.64 -7.10
CA VAL A 285 -12.67 -9.88 -8.54
C VAL A 285 -13.46 -11.09 -9.01
N LEU A 286 -13.47 -12.19 -8.25
CA LEU A 286 -14.26 -13.38 -8.56
C LEU A 286 -15.75 -13.06 -8.61
N ALA A 287 -16.26 -12.27 -7.67
CA ALA A 287 -17.67 -11.90 -7.58
C ALA A 287 -18.09 -10.90 -8.66
N SER A 288 -17.26 -9.90 -8.95
CA SER A 288 -17.59 -8.81 -9.87
C SER A 288 -17.22 -9.09 -11.33
N GLY A 289 -16.20 -9.92 -11.57
CA GLY A 289 -15.55 -10.07 -12.87
C GLY A 289 -14.75 -8.84 -13.33
N ALA A 290 -14.67 -7.78 -12.51
CA ALA A 290 -13.97 -6.54 -12.82
C ALA A 290 -12.54 -6.57 -12.28
N ALA A 291 -11.61 -5.93 -12.99
CA ALA A 291 -10.25 -5.78 -12.53
C ALA A 291 -10.15 -4.74 -11.40
N VAL A 292 -9.29 -5.02 -10.42
CA VAL A 292 -8.93 -4.12 -9.31
C VAL A 292 -7.47 -3.73 -9.48
N VAL A 293 -7.19 -2.42 -9.54
CA VAL A 293 -5.83 -1.86 -9.60
C VAL A 293 -5.64 -0.91 -8.42
N GLU A 294 -4.75 -1.26 -7.50
CA GLU A 294 -4.36 -0.41 -6.39
C GLU A 294 -2.89 -0.03 -6.54
N GLN A 295 -2.67 1.20 -7.00
CA GLN A 295 -1.33 1.71 -7.21
C GLN A 295 -0.57 1.90 -5.90
N LEU A 296 -1.26 2.32 -4.84
CA LEU A 296 -0.68 2.48 -3.51
C LEU A 296 -1.78 2.16 -2.51
N THR A 297 -1.65 1.03 -1.82
CA THR A 297 -2.67 0.57 -0.86
C THR A 297 -2.17 0.73 0.57
N ASP A 298 -3.01 1.32 1.42
CA ASP A 298 -2.80 1.40 2.85
C ASP A 298 -3.62 0.39 3.66
N ASP A 299 -4.53 -0.30 2.99
CA ASP A 299 -5.30 -1.41 3.55
C ASP A 299 -4.45 -2.68 3.58
N LEU A 300 -4.06 -3.08 4.79
CA LEU A 300 -3.22 -4.25 5.04
C LEU A 300 -4.00 -5.56 4.89
N ASP A 301 -5.33 -5.51 4.92
CA ASP A 301 -6.20 -6.69 4.91
C ASP A 301 -6.60 -7.10 3.48
N ARG A 302 -6.18 -6.38 2.44
CA ARG A 302 -6.56 -6.69 1.03
C ARG A 302 -6.16 -8.10 0.58
N LEU A 303 -5.09 -8.65 1.15
CA LEU A 303 -4.65 -10.03 0.91
C LEU A 303 -5.09 -11.00 2.01
N GLY A 304 -5.84 -10.54 3.01
CA GLY A 304 -6.16 -11.30 4.21
C GLY A 304 -4.95 -11.51 5.13
N ALA A 305 -5.09 -12.49 6.01
CA ALA A 305 -4.08 -12.84 7.00
C ALA A 305 -3.70 -14.32 6.92
N ASP A 306 -2.55 -14.65 7.50
CA ASP A 306 -2.12 -16.04 7.67
C ASP A 306 -2.83 -16.75 8.84
N GLU A 307 -2.47 -18.01 9.10
CA GLU A 307 -3.03 -18.81 10.19
C GLU A 307 -2.78 -18.20 11.59
N ALA A 308 -1.76 -17.34 11.73
CA ALA A 308 -1.46 -16.62 12.96
C ALA A 308 -2.18 -15.26 13.05
N GLY A 309 -2.97 -14.90 12.03
CA GLY A 309 -3.66 -13.62 11.96
C GLY A 309 -2.77 -12.45 11.53
N VAL A 310 -1.56 -12.72 11.04
CA VAL A 310 -0.66 -11.67 10.53
C VAL A 310 -1.07 -11.31 9.10
N PRO A 311 -1.32 -10.02 8.80
CA PRO A 311 -1.69 -9.60 7.44
C PRO A 311 -0.63 -9.99 6.41
N LEU A 312 -1.05 -10.69 5.36
CA LEU A 312 -0.15 -11.17 4.31
C LEU A 312 0.45 -10.02 3.49
N MET A 313 -0.23 -8.86 3.43
CA MET A 313 0.32 -7.64 2.84
C MET A 313 1.60 -7.16 3.54
N VAL A 314 1.67 -7.31 4.88
CA VAL A 314 2.83 -6.91 5.67
C VAL A 314 3.99 -7.86 5.43
N ARG A 315 3.73 -9.18 5.47
CA ARG A 315 4.77 -10.21 5.24
C ARG A 315 5.35 -10.13 3.83
N ALA A 316 4.53 -9.79 2.83
CA ALA A 316 4.95 -9.65 1.44
C ALA A 316 5.61 -8.30 1.13
N GLU A 317 5.70 -7.39 2.11
CA GLU A 317 6.07 -5.98 1.92
C GLU A 317 5.31 -5.29 0.77
N GLY A 318 4.05 -5.69 0.58
CA GLY A 318 3.22 -5.28 -0.55
C GLY A 318 2.85 -3.79 -0.49
N THR A 319 3.02 -3.11 -1.62
CA THR A 319 2.73 -1.67 -1.74
C THR A 319 1.74 -1.36 -2.86
N ALA A 320 1.74 -2.18 -3.92
CA ALA A 320 0.84 -2.06 -5.06
C ALA A 320 0.29 -3.43 -5.46
N LEU A 321 -0.97 -3.47 -5.88
CA LEU A 321 -1.73 -4.67 -6.14
C LEU A 321 -2.49 -4.54 -7.46
N LEU A 322 -2.55 -5.62 -8.22
CA LEU A 322 -3.38 -5.76 -9.42
C LEU A 322 -4.07 -7.11 -9.37
N SER A 323 -5.39 -7.15 -9.47
CA SER A 323 -6.12 -8.41 -9.58
C SER A 323 -7.10 -8.36 -10.75
N VAL A 324 -7.07 -9.39 -11.60
CA VAL A 324 -7.85 -9.49 -12.84
C VAL A 324 -8.62 -10.80 -12.87
N ALA A 325 -9.84 -10.76 -13.39
CA ALA A 325 -10.69 -11.94 -13.54
C ALA A 325 -10.28 -12.75 -14.78
N LEU A 326 -10.34 -14.07 -14.68
CA LEU A 326 -10.22 -14.98 -15.82
C LEU A 326 -11.61 -15.16 -16.43
N THR A 327 -11.98 -14.24 -17.31
CA THR A 327 -13.28 -14.24 -17.99
C THR A 327 -13.14 -14.74 -19.41
N ALA A 328 -13.88 -15.78 -19.79
CA ALA A 328 -13.88 -16.28 -21.15
C ALA A 328 -14.63 -15.30 -22.08
N PRO A 329 -14.21 -15.13 -23.35
CA PRO A 329 -14.85 -14.21 -24.30
C PRO A 329 -16.31 -14.59 -24.63
N GLU A 330 -16.69 -15.85 -24.41
CA GLU A 330 -18.05 -16.37 -24.65
C GLU A 330 -18.61 -16.92 -23.33
N GLY A 331 -19.16 -16.04 -22.51
CA GLY A 331 -19.89 -16.39 -21.30
C GLY A 331 -19.60 -15.43 -20.13
N PRO A 332 -20.58 -15.16 -19.26
CA PRO A 332 -20.39 -14.27 -18.11
C PRO A 332 -19.65 -14.95 -16.93
N ALA A 333 -19.23 -16.21 -17.09
CA ALA A 333 -18.66 -16.98 -16.01
C ALA A 333 -17.19 -16.58 -15.76
N VAL A 334 -16.93 -16.06 -14.57
CA VAL A 334 -15.58 -15.88 -14.04
C VAL A 334 -15.04 -17.26 -13.67
N LEU A 335 -13.92 -17.65 -14.29
CA LEU A 335 -13.30 -18.97 -14.11
C LEU A 335 -12.20 -18.97 -13.05
N GLY A 336 -11.83 -17.80 -12.55
CA GLY A 336 -10.72 -17.61 -11.63
C GLY A 336 -10.31 -16.15 -11.49
N ALA A 337 -9.27 -15.92 -10.71
CA ALA A 337 -8.62 -14.63 -10.55
C ALA A 337 -7.09 -14.80 -10.57
N LEU A 338 -6.41 -13.85 -11.20
CA LEU A 338 -4.96 -13.66 -11.08
C LEU A 338 -4.71 -12.42 -10.23
N THR A 339 -3.98 -12.58 -9.14
CA THR A 339 -3.55 -11.48 -8.28
C THR A 339 -2.04 -11.32 -8.38
N LEU A 340 -1.61 -10.11 -8.74
CA LEU A 340 -0.22 -9.69 -8.86
C LEU A 340 0.07 -8.66 -7.76
N LEU A 341 1.19 -8.85 -7.06
CA LEU A 341 1.62 -7.94 -6.00
C LEU A 341 3.03 -7.46 -6.29
N ARG A 342 3.24 -6.15 -6.17
CA ARG A 342 4.57 -5.57 -6.06
C ARG A 342 4.89 -5.29 -4.61
N GLY A 343 6.01 -5.84 -4.17
CA GLY A 343 6.65 -5.52 -2.91
C GLY A 343 7.87 -4.64 -3.17
N GLY A 344 8.31 -3.91 -2.15
CA GLY A 344 9.57 -3.17 -2.28
C GLY A 344 9.57 -2.11 -3.41
N ALA A 345 10.74 -1.93 -4.01
CA ALA A 345 11.21 -0.74 -4.71
C ALA A 345 10.61 -0.39 -6.09
N GLY A 346 9.69 -1.21 -6.61
CA GLY A 346 9.12 -1.03 -7.94
C GLY A 346 8.09 0.10 -8.02
N PRO A 347 7.95 0.77 -9.18
CA PRO A 347 6.83 1.69 -9.40
C PRO A 347 5.49 0.94 -9.32
N PRO A 348 4.38 1.62 -9.02
CA PRO A 348 3.05 1.01 -9.01
C PRO A 348 2.68 0.48 -10.40
N PHE A 349 1.68 -0.40 -10.47
CA PHE A 349 1.16 -0.88 -11.74
C PHE A 349 0.61 0.27 -12.59
N SER A 350 1.14 0.40 -13.81
CA SER A 350 0.60 1.27 -14.83
C SER A 350 -0.65 0.68 -15.48
N LEU A 351 -1.47 1.53 -16.09
CA LEU A 351 -2.65 1.09 -16.85
C LEU A 351 -2.29 0.16 -18.00
N LEU A 352 -1.11 0.35 -18.60
CA LEU A 352 -0.65 -0.50 -19.69
C LEU A 352 -0.32 -1.92 -19.20
N GLU A 353 0.29 -2.05 -18.02
CA GLU A 353 0.56 -3.34 -17.39
C GLU A 353 -0.74 -4.03 -16.95
N ALA A 354 -1.70 -3.25 -16.42
CA ALA A 354 -3.03 -3.77 -16.10
C ALA A 354 -3.72 -4.34 -17.34
N ALA A 355 -3.71 -3.61 -18.46
CA ALA A 355 -4.26 -4.10 -19.73
C ALA A 355 -3.56 -5.37 -20.24
N ALA A 356 -2.22 -5.45 -20.11
CA ALA A 356 -1.48 -6.66 -20.48
C ALA A 356 -1.86 -7.86 -19.59
N ALA A 357 -2.03 -7.65 -18.28
CA ALA A 357 -2.48 -8.69 -17.37
C ALA A 357 -3.91 -9.17 -17.69
N GLU A 358 -4.83 -8.27 -18.03
CA GLU A 358 -6.19 -8.62 -18.47
C GLU A 358 -6.18 -9.47 -19.76
N ILE A 359 -5.38 -9.10 -20.75
CA ILE A 359 -5.24 -9.88 -21.99
C ILE A 359 -4.68 -11.29 -21.67
N ALA A 360 -3.65 -11.37 -20.83
CA ALA A 360 -3.09 -12.64 -20.40
C ALA A 360 -4.11 -13.50 -19.64
N ALA A 361 -4.90 -12.90 -18.74
CA ALA A 361 -5.98 -13.57 -18.02
C ALA A 361 -7.07 -14.08 -18.98
N GLY A 362 -7.40 -13.34 -20.05
CA GLY A 362 -8.28 -13.81 -21.12
C GLY A 362 -7.73 -15.05 -21.83
N HIS A 363 -6.43 -15.08 -22.16
CA HIS A 363 -5.79 -16.28 -22.74
C HIS A 363 -5.84 -17.47 -21.77
N MET A 364 -5.57 -17.23 -20.48
CA MET A 364 -5.66 -18.24 -19.43
C MET A 364 -7.09 -18.79 -19.29
N ALA A 365 -8.11 -17.92 -19.35
CA ALA A 365 -9.52 -18.30 -19.26
C ALA A 365 -9.93 -19.25 -20.40
N VAL A 366 -9.45 -19.01 -21.62
CA VAL A 366 -9.71 -19.90 -22.77
C VAL A 366 -9.17 -21.31 -22.51
N VAL A 367 -7.96 -21.42 -21.94
CA VAL A 367 -7.34 -22.71 -21.61
C VAL A 367 -8.01 -23.37 -20.41
N ALA A 368 -8.35 -22.61 -19.36
CA ALA A 368 -9.07 -23.12 -18.19
C ALA A 368 -10.41 -23.76 -18.59
N ARG A 369 -11.16 -23.13 -19.50
CA ARG A 369 -12.41 -23.66 -20.05
C ARG A 369 -12.20 -25.00 -20.77
N ARG A 370 -11.16 -25.12 -21.59
CA ARG A 370 -10.82 -26.36 -22.31
C ARG A 370 -10.37 -27.49 -21.38
N GLY A 371 -9.68 -27.14 -20.29
CA GLY A 371 -9.24 -28.09 -19.26
C GLY A 371 -10.36 -28.55 -18.30
N GLY A 372 -11.60 -28.11 -18.49
CA GLY A 372 -12.76 -28.55 -17.70
C GLY A 372 -13.05 -27.72 -16.45
N ALA A 373 -12.45 -26.54 -16.27
CA ALA A 373 -12.73 -25.67 -15.12
C ALA A 373 -14.12 -24.99 -15.18
N GLY A 374 -14.91 -25.20 -16.23
CA GLY A 374 -16.20 -24.53 -16.44
C GLY A 374 -17.36 -25.43 -16.90
N GLY A 375 -17.27 -26.76 -16.74
CA GLY A 375 -18.33 -27.68 -17.16
C GLY A 375 -18.70 -28.72 -16.09
N PRO A 376 -19.99 -29.11 -15.94
CA PRO A 376 -20.39 -30.13 -15.00
C PRO A 376 -19.71 -31.45 -15.37
N ARG A 377 -19.02 -32.08 -14.41
CA ARG A 377 -18.46 -33.41 -14.56
C ARG A 377 -19.58 -34.43 -14.76
N THR A 378 -19.94 -34.71 -16.00
CA THR A 378 -20.72 -35.91 -16.33
C THR A 378 -19.80 -37.12 -16.28
N ARG A 379 -20.13 -38.04 -15.37
CA ARG A 379 -19.55 -39.39 -15.27
C ARG A 379 -19.79 -40.22 -16.52
#